data_AF-A0A661I5C0-F1
#
_entry.id   AF-A0A661I5C0-F1
#
_cell.length_a   1.000
_cell.length_b   1.000
_cell.length_c   1.000
_cell.angle_alpha   90.00
_cell.angle_beta   90.00
_cell.angle_gamma   90.00
#
_symmetry.space_group_name_H-M   'P 1'
#
loop_
_entity.id
_entity.type
_entity.pdbx_description
1 polymer ?
#
loop_
_entity_poly.entity_id
_entity_poly.type
_entity_poly.pdbx_seq_one_letter_code
_entity_poly.pdbx_strand_id
1 'polypeptide(L)'
;MGEDKSLLPFDTYTTLIEYQYKKFSKIFKKVYISTKENKFNFKTNLIFDSVSDVSSPMIALQSIFSYLDEEKVFIISVDTPLVLDITIDELINKSANYTVNIAQDTTKTHNLCGVYDIAIKPLIDDLIKKDIHKINYL
;
A
#
# COMPACT_ATOMS: atom_id res chain seq x y z
N MET A 1 -20.50 0.86 10.81
CA MET A 1 -19.13 1.38 11.04
C MET A 1 -18.29 0.95 9.85
N GLY A 2 -17.66 1.79 9.05
CA GLY A 2 -17.83 3.23 8.78
C GLY A 2 -17.81 3.41 7.25
N GLU A 3 -17.98 4.63 6.77
CA GLU A 3 -17.93 4.93 5.32
C GLU A 3 -16.58 4.52 4.71
N ASP A 4 -16.61 3.98 3.50
CA ASP A 4 -15.40 3.63 2.77
C ASP A 4 -14.64 4.90 2.38
N LYS A 5 -13.59 5.19 3.14
CA LYS A 5 -12.76 6.38 2.94
C LYS A 5 -12.19 6.51 1.52
N SER A 6 -11.96 5.39 0.84
CA SER A 6 -11.43 5.42 -0.53
C SER A 6 -12.36 6.13 -1.50
N LEU A 7 -13.67 6.13 -1.21
CA LEU A 7 -14.73 6.74 -2.02
C LEU A 7 -15.09 8.15 -1.57
N LEU A 8 -14.49 8.68 -0.49
CA LEU A 8 -14.75 10.04 -0.05
C LEU A 8 -14.21 11.06 -1.06
N PRO A 9 -14.91 12.17 -1.32
CA PRO A 9 -14.41 13.22 -2.19
C PRO A 9 -13.15 13.86 -1.58
N PHE A 10 -12.22 14.28 -2.43
CA PHE A 10 -10.98 14.94 -2.00
C PHE A 10 -10.50 15.97 -3.02
N ASP A 11 -10.30 17.20 -2.56
CA ASP A 11 -9.95 18.34 -3.40
C ASP A 11 -10.93 18.48 -4.59
N THR A 12 -10.43 18.37 -5.82
CA THR A 12 -11.22 18.47 -7.06
C THR A 12 -11.66 17.11 -7.60
N TYR A 13 -11.35 16.02 -6.91
CA TYR A 13 -11.61 14.64 -7.34
C TYR A 13 -12.83 14.06 -6.65
N THR A 14 -13.51 13.16 -7.38
CA THR A 14 -14.73 12.50 -6.90
C THR A 14 -14.44 11.53 -5.75
N THR A 15 -13.24 10.94 -5.73
CA THR A 15 -12.83 9.99 -4.69
C THR A 15 -11.35 10.19 -4.30
N LEU A 16 -11.04 9.92 -3.03
CA LEU A 16 -9.71 10.03 -2.44
C LEU A 16 -8.71 9.08 -3.10
N ILE A 17 -9.19 7.89 -3.50
CA ILE A 17 -8.38 6.91 -4.21
C ILE A 17 -8.08 7.33 -5.65
N GLU A 18 -9.00 8.03 -6.32
CA GLU A 18 -8.75 8.59 -7.66
C GLU A 18 -7.67 9.67 -7.59
N TYR A 19 -7.77 10.61 -6.63
CA TYR A 19 -6.74 11.62 -6.40
C TYR A 19 -5.36 10.98 -6.22
N GLN A 20 -5.25 9.97 -5.33
CA GLN A 20 -3.99 9.29 -5.08
C GLN A 20 -3.49 8.51 -6.29
N TYR A 21 -4.34 7.75 -6.96
CA TYR A 21 -3.96 7.01 -8.16
C TYR A 21 -3.38 7.94 -9.22
N LYS A 22 -4.00 9.11 -9.46
CA LYS A 22 -3.53 10.11 -10.42
C LYS A 22 -2.23 10.77 -9.98
N LYS A 23 -2.05 11.06 -8.69
CA LYS A 23 -0.80 11.59 -8.14
C LYS A 23 0.35 10.59 -8.34
N PHE A 24 0.17 9.35 -7.86
CA PHE A 24 1.20 8.32 -7.93
C PHE A 24 1.50 7.90 -9.38
N SER A 25 0.54 7.98 -10.30
CA SER A 25 0.77 7.70 -11.73
C SER A 25 1.69 8.72 -12.42
N LYS A 26 1.94 9.88 -11.81
CA LYS A 26 2.94 10.86 -12.29
C LYS A 26 4.35 10.55 -11.81
N ILE A 27 4.47 9.73 -10.76
CA ILE A 27 5.73 9.41 -10.08
C ILE A 27 6.21 8.01 -10.49
N PHE A 28 5.31 7.03 -10.53
CA PHE A 28 5.61 5.63 -10.81
C PHE A 28 5.07 5.21 -12.18
N LYS A 29 5.83 4.35 -12.88
CA LYS A 29 5.44 3.80 -14.19
C LYS A 29 4.23 2.86 -14.11
N LYS A 30 4.12 2.10 -13.02
CA LYS A 30 3.02 1.17 -12.76
C LYS A 30 2.42 1.50 -11.39
N VAL A 31 1.11 1.65 -11.35
CA VAL A 31 0.34 1.90 -10.13
C VAL A 31 -0.84 0.95 -10.10
N TYR A 32 -1.07 0.36 -8.93
CA TYR A 32 -2.12 -0.59 -8.65
C TYR A 32 -2.89 -0.15 -7.39
N ILE A 33 -4.16 -0.52 -7.32
CA ILE A 33 -4.97 -0.38 -6.12
C ILE A 33 -5.23 -1.78 -5.55
N SER A 34 -4.78 -2.02 -4.32
CA SER A 34 -5.13 -3.23 -3.56
C SER A 34 -6.54 -3.07 -3.01
N THR A 35 -7.45 -3.98 -3.37
CA THR A 35 -8.85 -3.93 -2.95
C THR A 35 -9.46 -5.32 -2.89
N LYS A 36 -10.54 -5.49 -2.15
CA LYS A 36 -11.29 -6.76 -2.11
C LYS A 36 -12.27 -6.92 -3.26
N GLU A 37 -12.70 -5.79 -3.82
CA GLU A 37 -13.71 -5.73 -4.87
C GLU A 37 -13.46 -4.53 -5.78
N ASN A 38 -13.99 -4.59 -7.01
CA ASN A 38 -13.95 -3.46 -7.91
C ASN A 38 -15.17 -2.55 -7.67
N LYS A 39 -14.92 -1.40 -7.03
CA LYS A 39 -15.91 -0.38 -6.71
C LYS A 39 -15.58 1.01 -7.27
N PHE A 40 -14.53 1.09 -8.10
CA PHE A 40 -14.03 2.35 -8.60
C PHE A 40 -14.60 2.65 -9.98
N ASN A 41 -15.04 3.89 -10.20
CA ASN A 41 -15.67 4.35 -11.44
C ASN A 41 -14.67 4.88 -12.49
N PHE A 42 -13.38 4.56 -12.36
CA PHE A 42 -12.32 4.99 -13.27
C PHE A 42 -11.41 3.81 -13.66
N LYS A 43 -10.74 3.93 -14.81
CA LYS A 43 -9.81 2.90 -15.28
C LYS A 43 -8.56 2.89 -14.41
N THR A 44 -8.26 1.73 -13.83
CA THR A 44 -7.14 1.50 -12.91
C THR A 44 -6.72 0.04 -12.97
N ASN A 45 -5.52 -0.26 -12.48
CA ASN A 45 -5.07 -1.64 -12.28
C ASN A 45 -5.42 -2.06 -10.85
N LEU A 46 -6.02 -3.23 -10.70
CA LEU A 46 -6.44 -3.75 -9.40
C LEU A 46 -5.63 -4.99 -9.04
N ILE A 47 -5.29 -5.10 -7.77
CA ILE A 47 -4.80 -6.32 -7.14
C ILE A 47 -5.86 -6.71 -6.12
N PHE A 48 -6.37 -7.94 -6.23
CA PHE A 48 -7.36 -8.45 -5.28
C PHE A 48 -6.70 -9.22 -4.16
N ASP A 49 -7.21 -9.03 -2.94
CA ASP A 49 -6.77 -9.81 -1.79
C ASP A 49 -7.07 -11.30 -2.01
N SER A 50 -6.13 -12.18 -1.65
CA SER A 50 -6.27 -13.63 -1.78
C SER A 50 -7.40 -14.21 -0.91
N VAL A 51 -7.74 -13.53 0.19
CA VAL A 51 -8.80 -13.90 1.12
C VAL A 51 -9.72 -12.69 1.35
N SER A 52 -10.86 -12.67 0.66
CA SER A 52 -11.79 -11.53 0.65
C SER A 52 -12.36 -11.18 2.03
N ASP A 53 -12.53 -12.18 2.92
CA ASP A 53 -13.34 -12.02 4.13
C ASP A 53 -12.53 -11.47 5.31
N VAL A 54 -11.20 -11.45 5.22
CA VAL A 54 -10.30 -10.97 6.28
C VAL A 54 -9.75 -9.61 5.91
N SER A 55 -9.98 -8.59 6.74
CA SER A 55 -9.42 -7.24 6.50
C SER A 55 -8.06 -7.12 7.20
N SER A 56 -6.98 -7.40 6.46
CA SER A 56 -5.62 -7.38 7.00
C SER A 56 -4.62 -6.81 6.00
N PRO A 57 -3.83 -5.79 6.39
CA PRO A 57 -2.70 -5.33 5.56
C PRO A 57 -1.70 -6.43 5.20
N MET A 58 -1.57 -7.47 6.04
CA MET A 58 -0.68 -8.61 5.77
C MET A 58 -1.17 -9.43 4.56
N ILE A 59 -2.49 -9.64 4.46
CA ILE A 59 -3.10 -10.36 3.33
C ILE A 59 -2.97 -9.54 2.04
N ALA A 60 -3.18 -8.22 2.14
CA ALA A 60 -2.96 -7.32 1.01
C ALA A 60 -1.49 -7.39 0.54
N LEU A 61 -0.51 -7.27 1.45
CA LEU A 61 0.91 -7.39 1.10
C LEU A 61 1.25 -8.75 0.49
N GLN A 62 0.75 -9.85 1.06
CA GLN A 62 0.92 -11.19 0.49
C GLN A 62 0.40 -11.26 -0.95
N SER A 63 -0.79 -10.68 -1.19
CA SER A 63 -1.44 -10.70 -2.50
C SER A 63 -0.67 -9.84 -3.51
N ILE A 64 -0.22 -8.66 -3.11
CA ILE A 64 0.64 -7.77 -3.91
C ILE A 64 1.92 -8.51 -4.33
N PHE A 65 2.62 -9.13 -3.38
CA PHE A 65 3.86 -9.87 -3.64
C PHE A 65 3.68 -11.19 -4.38
N SER A 66 2.46 -11.71 -4.47
CA SER A 66 2.14 -12.89 -5.28
C SER A 66 1.72 -12.51 -6.70
N TYR A 67 1.34 -11.25 -6.92
CA TYR A 67 0.87 -10.73 -8.20
C TYR A 67 1.96 -9.99 -8.99
N LEU A 68 2.83 -9.27 -8.29
CA LEU A 68 3.90 -8.46 -8.86
C LEU A 68 5.21 -9.25 -8.97
N ASP A 69 5.97 -8.99 -10.04
CA ASP A 69 7.30 -9.57 -10.28
C ASP A 69 8.43 -8.63 -9.85
N GLU A 70 8.08 -7.45 -9.33
CA GLU A 70 9.01 -6.42 -8.90
C GLU A 70 9.67 -6.77 -7.55
N GLU A 71 11.01 -6.63 -7.49
CA GLU A 71 11.79 -6.89 -6.26
C GLU A 71 11.39 -5.96 -5.11
N LYS A 72 11.15 -4.67 -5.41
CA LYS A 72 10.72 -3.67 -4.43
C LYS A 72 9.47 -2.95 -4.91
N VAL A 73 8.55 -2.77 -3.98
CA VAL A 73 7.27 -2.08 -4.22
C VAL A 73 7.11 -0.95 -3.20
N PHE A 74 6.58 0.18 -3.65
CA PHE A 74 6.18 1.27 -2.76
C PHE A 74 4.72 1.06 -2.35
N ILE A 75 4.48 0.94 -1.04
CA ILE A 75 3.17 0.71 -0.45
C ILE A 75 2.70 2.00 0.22
N ILE A 76 1.49 2.43 -0.11
CA ILE A 76 0.84 3.56 0.55
C ILE A 76 -0.63 3.31 0.86
N SER A 77 -1.07 3.70 2.05
CA SER A 77 -2.48 3.70 2.44
C SER A 77 -3.22 4.90 1.84
N VAL A 78 -4.50 4.71 1.54
CA VAL A 78 -5.38 5.78 1.09
C VAL A 78 -5.53 6.91 2.13
N ASP A 79 -5.23 6.63 3.41
CA ASP A 79 -5.30 7.59 4.51
C ASP A 79 -4.16 8.63 4.51
N THR A 80 -3.16 8.51 3.63
CA THR A 80 -1.99 9.40 3.57
C THR A 80 -1.89 10.19 2.26
N PRO A 81 -2.92 10.95 1.86
CA PRO A 81 -2.94 11.64 0.57
C PRO A 81 -1.88 12.76 0.43
N LEU A 82 -1.44 13.32 1.56
CA LEU A 82 -0.57 14.49 1.62
C LEU A 82 0.94 14.17 1.71
N VAL A 83 1.35 12.91 1.52
CA VAL A 83 2.79 12.58 1.46
C VAL A 83 3.47 13.42 0.36
N LEU A 84 4.63 14.00 0.63
CA LEU A 84 5.32 14.86 -0.34
C LEU A 84 6.16 14.03 -1.30
N ASP A 85 6.34 14.51 -2.53
CA ASP A 85 7.15 13.83 -3.55
C ASP A 85 8.61 13.64 -3.06
N ILE A 86 9.17 14.66 -2.40
CA ILE A 86 10.50 14.58 -1.76
C ILE A 86 10.59 13.47 -0.70
N THR A 87 9.51 13.23 0.04
CA THR A 87 9.46 12.14 1.03
C THR A 87 9.43 10.78 0.34
N ILE A 88 8.69 10.64 -0.76
CA ILE A 88 8.65 9.41 -1.57
C ILE A 88 10.05 9.12 -2.12
N ASP A 89 10.71 10.11 -2.71
CA ASP A 89 12.06 9.97 -3.26
C ASP A 89 13.07 9.57 -2.18
N GLU A 90 12.99 10.20 -1.00
CA GLU A 90 13.87 9.87 0.13
C GLU A 90 13.67 8.43 0.61
N LEU A 91 12.42 7.97 0.73
CA LEU A 91 12.10 6.59 1.11
C LEU A 91 12.63 5.59 0.09
N ILE A 92 12.51 5.89 -1.21
CA ILE A 92 13.04 5.03 -2.27
C ILE A 92 14.57 4.97 -2.18
N ASN A 93 15.24 6.12 -2.14
CA ASN A 93 16.70 6.19 -2.14
C ASN A 93 17.33 5.53 -0.91
N LYS A 94 16.71 5.67 0.27
CA LYS A 94 17.19 5.04 1.51
C LYS A 94 16.86 3.56 1.63
N SER A 95 15.98 3.01 0.78
CA SER A 95 15.55 1.61 0.86
C SER A 95 16.57 0.59 0.34
N ALA A 96 17.66 1.02 -0.30
CA ALA A 96 18.56 0.14 -1.08
C ALA A 96 18.99 -1.13 -0.34
N ASN A 97 19.36 -1.01 0.94
CA ASN A 97 19.88 -2.13 1.75
C ASN A 97 18.90 -2.65 2.81
N TYR A 98 17.62 -2.30 2.71
CA TYR A 98 16.61 -2.66 3.69
C TYR A 98 15.49 -3.45 3.05
N THR A 99 15.02 -4.48 3.76
CA THR A 99 13.84 -5.27 3.39
C THR A 99 12.56 -4.44 3.53
N VAL A 100 12.51 -3.54 4.51
CA VAL A 100 11.39 -2.63 4.77
C VAL A 100 11.97 -1.26 5.10
N ASN A 101 11.54 -0.22 4.39
CA ASN A 101 11.89 1.17 4.67
C ASN A 101 10.63 2.05 4.64
N ILE A 102 10.18 2.51 5.82
CA ILE A 102 8.88 3.16 6.00
C ILE A 102 9.00 4.55 6.62
N ALA A 103 8.01 5.39 6.38
CA ALA A 103 7.94 6.73 6.94
C ALA A 103 7.67 6.69 8.46
N GLN A 104 8.29 7.61 9.17
CA GLN A 104 8.02 7.88 10.58
C GLN A 104 7.94 9.39 10.78
N ASP A 105 6.95 9.85 11.55
CA ASP A 105 6.88 11.21 12.05
C ASP A 105 7.06 11.25 13.58
N THR A 106 6.93 12.43 14.18
CA THR A 106 7.09 12.62 15.64
C THR A 106 6.05 11.90 16.48
N THR A 107 4.96 11.42 15.87
CA THR A 107 3.81 10.83 16.54
C THR A 107 3.69 9.33 16.33
N LYS A 108 4.07 8.82 15.14
CA LYS A 108 3.89 7.41 14.79
C LYS A 108 4.76 6.95 13.63
N THR A 109 4.90 5.63 13.55
CA THR A 109 5.40 4.91 12.38
C THR A 109 4.26 4.64 11.40
N HIS A 110 4.48 4.92 10.12
CA HIS A 110 3.50 4.72 9.05
C HIS A 110 3.82 3.43 8.27
N ASN A 111 3.41 2.29 8.81
CA ASN A 111 3.66 0.96 8.21
C ASN A 111 3.04 0.75 6.82
N LEU A 112 2.22 1.66 6.31
CA LEU A 112 1.68 1.61 4.96
C LEU A 112 2.05 2.91 4.24
N CYS A 113 3.31 3.30 4.34
CA CYS A 113 3.90 4.43 3.61
C CYS A 113 5.40 4.19 3.51
N GLY A 114 5.83 3.42 2.51
CA GLY A 114 7.22 3.04 2.36
C GLY A 114 7.50 1.96 1.33
N VAL A 115 8.76 1.57 1.24
CA VAL A 115 9.25 0.54 0.33
C VAL A 115 9.33 -0.79 1.05
N TYR A 116 8.80 -1.83 0.40
CA TYR A 116 8.88 -3.21 0.83
C TYR A 116 9.57 -4.05 -0.25
N ASP A 117 10.52 -4.87 0.18
CA ASP A 117 11.25 -5.84 -0.64
C ASP A 117 10.54 -7.20 -0.60
N ILE A 118 10.47 -7.88 -1.74
CA ILE A 118 9.88 -9.22 -1.89
C ILE A 118 10.46 -10.24 -0.92
N ALA A 119 11.70 -10.04 -0.45
CA ALA A 119 12.34 -10.86 0.57
C ALA A 119 11.55 -10.91 1.90
N ILE A 120 10.62 -9.98 2.14
CA ILE A 120 9.71 -10.01 3.30
C ILE A 120 8.60 -11.06 3.18
N LYS A 121 8.29 -11.53 1.95
CA LYS A 121 7.15 -12.41 1.69
C LYS A 121 7.16 -13.70 2.52
N PRO A 122 8.29 -14.42 2.70
CA PRO A 122 8.30 -15.62 3.54
C PRO A 122 7.93 -15.33 5.00
N LEU A 123 8.34 -14.17 5.55
CA LEU A 123 7.96 -13.74 6.89
C LEU A 123 6.46 -13.43 6.96
N ILE A 124 5.92 -12.72 5.96
CA ILE A 124 4.48 -12.46 5.86
C ILE A 124 3.70 -13.79 5.85
N ASP A 125 4.13 -14.75 5.03
CA ASP A 125 3.47 -16.06 4.91
C ASP A 125 3.50 -16.84 6.24
N ASP A 126 4.60 -16.78 6.99
CA ASP A 126 4.73 -17.40 8.32
C ASP A 126 3.83 -16.72 9.36
N LEU A 127 3.79 -15.39 9.39
CA LEU A 127 2.95 -14.62 10.32
C LEU A 127 1.45 -14.87 10.06
N ILE A 128 1.02 -14.90 8.80
CA ILE A 128 -0.37 -15.23 8.43
C ILE A 128 -0.73 -16.65 8.88
N LYS A 129 0.16 -17.64 8.69
CA LYS A 129 -0.07 -19.03 9.17
C LYS A 129 -0.23 -19.10 10.69
N LYS A 130 0.37 -18.17 11.44
CA LYS A 130 0.26 -18.06 12.89
C LYS A 130 -0.91 -17.16 13.34
N ASP A 131 -1.80 -16.75 12.44
CA ASP A 131 -2.91 -15.82 12.70
C ASP A 131 -2.44 -14.43 13.21
N ILE A 132 -1.22 -14.03 12.86
CA ILE A 132 -0.64 -12.73 13.20
C ILE A 132 -0.84 -11.77 12.03
N HIS A 133 -1.84 -10.90 12.18
CA HIS A 133 -2.26 -9.96 11.13
C HIS A 133 -1.77 -8.52 11.31
N LYS A 134 -1.00 -8.25 12.37
CA LYS A 134 -0.52 -6.90 12.69
C LYS A 134 0.77 -6.60 11.92
N ILE A 135 0.76 -5.53 11.13
CA ILE A 135 1.86 -5.15 10.25
C ILE A 135 3.12 -4.66 11.00
N ASN A 136 3.01 -4.25 12.26
CA ASN A 136 4.15 -3.79 13.06
C ASN A 136 5.09 -4.92 13.53
N TYR A 137 4.82 -6.16 13.12
CA TYR A 137 5.73 -7.31 13.27
C TYR A 137 6.65 -7.51 12.06
N LEU A 138 6.48 -6.69 11.01
CA LEU A 138 7.39 -6.62 9.87
C LEU A 138 8.59 -5.71 10.15
#